data_AF-A5UV88-F1
#
_entry.id   AF-A5UV88-F1
#
_cell.length_a   1.000
_cell.length_b   1.000
_cell.length_c   1.000
_cell.angle_alpha   90.00
_cell.angle_beta   90.00
_cell.angle_gamma   90.00
#
_symmetry.space_group_name_H-M   'P 1'
#
loop_
_entity.id
_entity.type
_entity.pdbx_description
1 polymer ?
#
loop_
_entity_poly.entity_id
_entity_poly.type
_entity_poly.pdbx_seq_one_letter_code
_entity_poly.pdbx_strand_id
1 'polypeptide(L)'
;MPMKSLTVPATLESLAQISAFVNEASQCAGLDDHTAWQVELAVDEAATNIIQHGYAPDHPGIIELTWRIEDGRLVITLRDYGRRFNPDDVPPPDVSSPLEERQPGGLGLYLMNRLMDQVRFDFDDTNGNLLTMVKYIIQPRVSVEVREFCLSGRLDAVGAASALAPVHQAIADGAAYVLIDFGNVTFLSSTALRSLLLARKDLLERNGELRLCNLRPQVREVFELTGFTQVFAIHSSRAEALAAFGQEHV
;
A
#
# COMPACT_ATOMS: atom_id res chain seq x y z
N MET A 1 13.63 -3.73 -14.56
CA MET A 1 13.67 -4.94 -15.43
C MET A 1 13.34 -4.54 -16.87
N PRO A 2 13.72 -5.32 -17.91
CA PRO A 2 13.32 -5.01 -19.28
C PRO A 2 11.79 -5.08 -19.41
N MET A 3 11.23 -4.18 -20.22
CA MET A 3 9.81 -4.14 -20.55
C MET A 3 9.42 -5.43 -21.28
N LYS A 4 8.30 -6.04 -20.87
CA LYS A 4 7.68 -7.16 -21.59
C LYS A 4 6.44 -6.69 -22.34
N SER A 5 6.12 -7.39 -23.42
CA SER A 5 4.97 -7.06 -24.28
C SER A 5 4.22 -8.31 -24.71
N LEU A 6 2.90 -8.19 -24.84
CA LEU A 6 1.99 -9.18 -25.39
C LEU A 6 1.04 -8.48 -26.36
N THR A 7 0.82 -9.04 -27.55
CA THR A 7 -0.21 -8.56 -28.48
C THR A 7 -1.20 -9.68 -28.73
N VAL A 8 -2.48 -9.42 -28.52
CA VAL A 8 -3.56 -10.40 -28.70
C VAL A 8 -4.73 -9.79 -29.48
N PRO A 9 -5.55 -10.61 -30.14
CA PRO A 9 -6.84 -10.17 -30.67
C PRO A 9 -7.73 -9.61 -29.55
N ALA A 10 -8.51 -8.56 -29.85
CA ALA A 10 -9.50 -8.01 -28.94
C ALA A 10 -10.74 -8.91 -28.88
N THR A 11 -10.60 -10.11 -28.30
CA THR A 11 -11.67 -11.11 -28.14
C THR A 11 -11.68 -11.71 -26.74
N LEU A 12 -12.84 -12.23 -26.31
CA LEU A 12 -12.99 -12.81 -24.97
C LEU A 12 -12.09 -14.04 -24.75
N GLU A 13 -11.76 -14.79 -25.81
CA GLU A 13 -10.83 -15.94 -25.69
C GLU A 13 -9.40 -15.51 -25.33
N SER A 14 -9.04 -14.24 -25.59
CA SER A 14 -7.72 -13.70 -25.30
C SER A 14 -7.54 -13.33 -23.81
N LEU A 15 -8.61 -13.26 -23.02
CA LEU A 15 -8.54 -12.94 -21.60
C LEU A 15 -7.64 -13.90 -20.81
N ALA A 16 -7.66 -15.20 -21.15
CA ALA A 16 -6.78 -16.18 -20.49
C ALA A 16 -5.28 -15.89 -20.73
N GLN A 17 -4.91 -15.38 -21.91
CA GLN A 17 -3.53 -15.00 -22.21
C GLN A 17 -3.13 -13.70 -21.50
N ILE A 18 -4.07 -12.75 -21.41
CA ILE A 18 -3.89 -11.49 -20.69
C ILE A 18 -3.67 -11.76 -19.19
N SER A 19 -4.55 -12.54 -18.55
CA SER A 19 -4.42 -12.95 -17.15
C SER A 19 -3.06 -13.62 -16.88
N ALA A 20 -2.65 -14.58 -17.71
CA ALA A 20 -1.35 -15.23 -17.56
C ALA A 20 -0.16 -14.25 -17.65
N PHE A 21 -0.23 -13.28 -18.57
CA PHE A 21 0.79 -12.25 -18.75
C PHE A 21 0.86 -11.26 -17.57
N VAL A 22 -0.28 -10.91 -16.98
CA VAL A 22 -0.35 -10.06 -15.79
C VAL A 22 0.08 -10.81 -14.54
N ASN A 23 -0.25 -12.10 -14.43
CA ASN A 23 0.19 -12.94 -13.32
C ASN A 23 1.72 -13.04 -13.28
N GLU A 24 2.36 -13.22 -14.44
CA GLU A 24 3.82 -13.14 -14.55
C GLU A 24 4.38 -11.80 -14.06
N ALA A 25 3.72 -10.69 -14.43
CA ALA A 25 4.11 -9.35 -13.99
C ALA A 25 4.05 -9.21 -12.46
N SER A 26 2.96 -9.68 -11.85
CA SER A 26 2.75 -9.66 -10.40
C SER A 26 3.79 -10.50 -9.65
N GLN A 27 4.11 -11.69 -10.17
CA GLN A 27 5.18 -12.55 -9.61
C GLN A 27 6.55 -11.88 -9.72
N CYS A 28 6.88 -11.30 -10.88
CA CYS A 28 8.14 -10.58 -11.07
C CYS A 28 8.25 -9.34 -10.18
N ALA A 29 7.13 -8.69 -9.90
CA ALA A 29 7.03 -7.54 -9.01
C ALA A 29 7.07 -7.93 -7.52
N GLY A 30 6.93 -9.22 -7.18
CA GLY A 30 6.91 -9.68 -5.79
C GLY A 30 5.66 -9.21 -5.03
N LEU A 31 4.53 -9.04 -5.73
CA LEU A 31 3.26 -8.68 -5.10
C LEU A 31 2.73 -9.84 -4.26
N ASP A 32 2.07 -9.52 -3.14
CA ASP A 32 1.29 -10.51 -2.40
C ASP A 32 0.03 -10.93 -3.16
N ASP A 33 -0.59 -12.05 -2.77
CA ASP A 33 -1.74 -12.64 -3.46
C ASP A 33 -2.92 -11.66 -3.60
N HIS A 34 -3.17 -10.87 -2.55
CA HIS A 34 -4.25 -9.89 -2.55
C HIS A 34 -3.98 -8.77 -3.55
N THR A 35 -2.77 -8.23 -3.55
CA THR A 35 -2.36 -7.14 -4.45
C THR A 35 -2.27 -7.63 -5.89
N ALA A 36 -1.78 -8.84 -6.12
CA ALA A 36 -1.76 -9.48 -7.43
C ALA A 36 -3.18 -9.63 -8.00
N TRP A 37 -4.14 -10.09 -7.18
CA TRP A 37 -5.54 -10.18 -7.57
C TRP A 37 -6.16 -8.82 -7.92
N GLN A 38 -5.83 -7.76 -7.18
CA GLN A 38 -6.31 -6.40 -7.49
C GLN A 38 -5.85 -5.95 -8.89
N VAL A 39 -4.58 -6.19 -9.21
CA VAL A 39 -3.99 -5.85 -10.50
C VAL A 39 -4.63 -6.66 -11.62
N GLU A 40 -4.78 -7.97 -11.43
CA GLU A 40 -5.42 -8.87 -12.40
C GLU A 40 -6.85 -8.45 -12.71
N LEU A 41 -7.67 -8.21 -11.68
CA LEU A 41 -9.05 -7.75 -11.86
C LEU A 41 -9.12 -6.41 -12.60
N ALA A 42 -8.26 -5.45 -12.26
CA ALA A 42 -8.23 -4.15 -12.96
C ALA A 42 -7.88 -4.31 -14.45
N VAL A 43 -6.93 -5.19 -14.79
CA VAL A 43 -6.56 -5.46 -16.19
C VAL A 43 -7.67 -6.20 -16.93
N ASP A 44 -8.33 -7.17 -16.29
CA ASP A 44 -9.46 -7.90 -16.90
C ASP A 44 -10.64 -6.97 -17.20
N GLU A 45 -10.95 -6.05 -16.29
CA GLU A 45 -11.96 -5.00 -16.51
C GLU A 45 -11.58 -4.09 -17.68
N ALA A 46 -10.31 -3.66 -17.74
CA ALA A 46 -9.81 -2.85 -18.84
C ALA A 46 -9.91 -3.57 -20.20
N ALA A 47 -9.42 -4.81 -20.26
CA ALA A 47 -9.45 -5.63 -21.47
C ALA A 47 -10.88 -5.90 -21.92
N THR A 48 -11.77 -6.24 -21.00
CA THR A 48 -13.20 -6.47 -21.28
C THR A 48 -13.86 -5.21 -21.83
N ASN A 49 -13.56 -4.03 -21.27
CA ASN A 49 -14.07 -2.76 -21.79
C ASN A 49 -13.60 -2.50 -23.22
N ILE A 50 -12.31 -2.74 -23.53
CA ILE A 50 -11.78 -2.59 -24.90
C ILE A 50 -12.48 -3.56 -25.87
N ILE A 51 -12.66 -4.82 -25.47
CA ILE A 51 -13.28 -5.87 -26.30
C ILE A 51 -14.75 -5.54 -26.58
N GLN A 52 -15.51 -5.17 -25.55
CA GLN A 52 -16.97 -5.00 -25.67
C GLN A 52 -17.38 -3.61 -26.18
N HIS A 53 -16.60 -2.57 -25.90
CA HIS A 53 -16.97 -1.18 -26.21
C HIS A 53 -16.03 -0.50 -27.21
N GLY A 54 -14.77 -0.95 -27.30
CA GLY A 54 -13.78 -0.40 -28.24
C GLY A 54 -14.02 -0.85 -29.68
N TYR A 55 -14.39 -2.12 -29.90
CA TYR A 55 -14.52 -2.70 -31.24
C TYR A 55 -15.94 -3.18 -31.54
N ALA A 56 -16.26 -3.30 -32.84
CA ALA A 56 -17.49 -3.93 -33.26
C ALA A 56 -17.36 -5.45 -33.13
N PRO A 57 -18.43 -6.19 -32.74
CA PRO A 57 -18.36 -7.64 -32.51
C PRO A 57 -17.80 -8.44 -33.70
N ASP A 58 -18.09 -7.99 -34.93
CA ASP A 58 -17.70 -8.70 -36.16
C ASP A 58 -16.31 -8.27 -36.69
N HIS A 59 -15.69 -7.26 -36.09
CA HIS A 59 -14.39 -6.71 -36.50
C HIS A 59 -13.51 -6.47 -35.27
N PRO A 60 -13.02 -7.54 -34.62
CA PRO A 60 -12.11 -7.40 -33.49
C PRO A 60 -10.80 -6.77 -33.97
N GLY A 61 -10.32 -5.76 -33.23
CA GLY A 61 -8.97 -5.24 -33.41
C GLY A 61 -7.95 -6.04 -32.60
N ILE A 62 -6.90 -5.35 -32.17
CA ILE A 62 -5.85 -5.89 -31.31
C ILE A 62 -5.76 -5.12 -30.00
N ILE A 63 -5.21 -5.79 -28.99
CA ILE A 63 -4.80 -5.19 -27.73
C ILE A 63 -3.31 -5.44 -27.56
N GLU A 64 -2.55 -4.37 -27.35
CA GLU A 64 -1.12 -4.40 -27.10
C GLU A 64 -0.89 -4.11 -25.61
N LEU A 65 -0.50 -5.14 -24.86
CA LEU A 65 -0.20 -5.05 -23.44
C LEU A 65 1.30 -4.95 -23.23
N THR A 66 1.71 -4.06 -22.32
CA THR A 66 3.09 -4.07 -21.82
C THR A 66 3.10 -3.99 -20.31
N TRP A 67 4.15 -4.54 -19.70
CA TRP A 67 4.45 -4.24 -18.31
C TRP A 67 5.94 -4.03 -18.10
N ARG A 68 6.26 -3.20 -17.11
CA ARG A 68 7.63 -2.94 -16.67
C ARG A 68 7.64 -2.64 -15.17
N ILE A 69 8.77 -2.97 -14.55
CA ILE A 69 9.04 -2.66 -13.15
C ILE A 69 10.17 -1.63 -13.10
N GLU A 70 9.86 -0.47 -12.55
CA GLU A 70 10.79 0.65 -12.36
C GLU A 70 10.46 1.40 -11.08
N ASP A 71 11.48 1.92 -10.38
CA ASP A 71 11.32 2.82 -9.23
C ASP A 71 10.27 2.38 -8.18
N GLY A 72 10.24 1.07 -7.87
CA GLY A 72 9.28 0.51 -6.92
C GLY A 72 7.83 0.47 -7.42
N ARG A 73 7.61 0.49 -8.74
CA ARG A 73 6.30 0.50 -9.37
C ARG A 73 6.18 -0.59 -10.42
N LEU A 74 5.05 -1.26 -10.43
CA LEU A 74 4.59 -2.05 -11.56
C LEU A 74 3.75 -1.12 -12.45
N VAL A 75 4.22 -0.90 -13.67
CA VAL A 75 3.53 -0.09 -14.69
C VAL A 75 3.03 -1.03 -15.77
N ILE A 76 1.72 -1.04 -15.98
CA ILE A 76 1.04 -1.84 -17.01
C ILE A 76 0.38 -0.89 -18.00
N THR A 77 0.51 -1.17 -19.30
CA THR A 77 -0.18 -0.41 -20.34
C THR A 77 -1.03 -1.32 -21.21
N LEU A 78 -2.20 -0.85 -21.62
CA LEU A 78 -3.01 -1.47 -22.67
C LEU A 78 -3.20 -0.44 -23.77
N ARG A 79 -2.87 -0.80 -25.01
CA ARG A 79 -3.11 0.02 -26.21
C ARG A 79 -4.08 -0.68 -27.15
N ASP A 80 -5.01 0.10 -27.69
CA ASP A 80 -5.98 -0.35 -28.68
C ASP A 80 -6.28 0.77 -29.70
N TYR A 81 -6.92 0.41 -30.80
CA TYR A 81 -7.25 1.29 -31.92
C TYR A 81 -8.77 1.33 -32.17
N GLY A 82 -9.55 1.01 -31.14
CA GLY A 82 -11.00 1.04 -31.16
C GLY A 82 -11.56 2.45 -31.04
N ARG A 83 -12.86 2.52 -30.71
CA ARG A 83 -13.54 3.78 -30.41
C ARG A 83 -12.84 4.47 -29.24
N ARG A 84 -12.77 5.81 -29.31
CA ARG A 84 -12.22 6.60 -28.21
C ARG A 84 -13.06 6.40 -26.96
N PHE A 85 -12.38 6.20 -25.85
CA PHE A 85 -12.98 6.19 -24.54
C PHE A 85 -12.57 7.45 -23.79
N ASN A 86 -13.57 8.21 -23.32
CA ASN A 86 -13.36 9.37 -22.47
C ASN A 86 -13.89 9.04 -21.05
N PRO A 87 -13.02 8.93 -20.04
CA PRO A 87 -13.44 8.58 -18.68
C PRO A 87 -14.34 9.63 -18.04
N ASP A 88 -14.24 10.91 -18.45
CA ASP A 88 -15.07 12.00 -17.90
C ASP A 88 -16.55 11.89 -18.30
N ASP A 89 -16.84 11.12 -19.35
CA ASP A 89 -18.21 10.91 -19.84
C ASP A 89 -18.94 9.78 -19.06
N VAL A 90 -18.24 9.08 -18.17
CA VAL A 90 -18.79 7.96 -17.39
C VAL A 90 -19.17 8.45 -15.98
N PRO A 91 -20.47 8.50 -15.63
CA PRO A 91 -20.88 8.90 -14.30
C PRO A 91 -20.42 7.88 -13.24
N PRO A 92 -20.10 8.32 -12.01
CA PRO A 92 -19.74 7.40 -10.94
C PRO A 92 -20.91 6.43 -10.66
N PRO A 93 -20.64 5.12 -10.53
CA PRO A 93 -21.69 4.14 -10.29
C PRO A 93 -22.28 4.31 -8.89
N ASP A 94 -23.59 4.11 -8.78
CA ASP A 94 -24.25 4.02 -7.48
C ASP A 94 -24.00 2.63 -6.85
N VAL A 95 -22.98 2.59 -6.00
CA VAL A 95 -22.60 1.40 -5.23
C VAL A 95 -23.34 1.29 -3.88
N SER A 96 -24.21 2.25 -3.57
CA SER A 96 -24.96 2.32 -2.31
C SER A 96 -26.37 1.73 -2.40
N SER A 97 -26.97 1.75 -3.59
CA SER A 97 -28.31 1.19 -3.84
C SER A 97 -28.32 -0.35 -3.86
N PRO A 98 -29.46 -1.00 -3.57
CA PRO A 98 -29.64 -2.46 -3.68
C PRO A 98 -29.24 -2.99 -5.07
N LEU A 99 -28.71 -4.21 -5.14
CA LEU A 99 -28.18 -4.81 -6.39
C LEU A 99 -29.21 -4.82 -7.54
N GLU A 100 -30.49 -4.94 -7.22
CA GLU A 100 -31.61 -5.01 -8.17
C GLU A 100 -31.90 -3.67 -8.87
N GLU A 101 -31.49 -2.55 -8.27
CA GLU A 101 -31.73 -1.19 -8.78
C GLU A 101 -30.52 -0.60 -9.52
N ARG A 102 -29.38 -1.31 -9.50
CA ARG A 102 -28.15 -0.85 -10.15
C ARG A 102 -28.25 -1.04 -11.67
N GLN A 103 -27.90 0.01 -12.40
CA GLN A 103 -27.76 -0.10 -13.85
C GLN A 103 -26.55 -0.98 -14.20
N PRO A 104 -26.69 -1.96 -15.11
CA PRO A 104 -25.56 -2.71 -15.62
C PRO A 104 -24.67 -1.78 -16.46
N GLY A 105 -23.46 -1.52 -15.98
CA GLY A 105 -22.46 -0.68 -16.66
C GLY A 105 -21.81 0.35 -15.72
N GLY A 106 -20.58 0.77 -16.03
CA GLY A 106 -19.86 1.81 -15.27
C GLY A 106 -19.08 1.34 -14.03
N LEU A 107 -19.20 0.06 -13.65
CA LEU A 107 -18.44 -0.48 -12.51
C LEU A 107 -16.95 -0.68 -12.82
N GLY A 108 -16.59 -1.04 -14.06
CA GLY A 108 -15.21 -1.33 -14.43
C GLY A 108 -14.25 -0.16 -14.21
N LEU A 109 -14.60 1.06 -14.64
CA LEU A 109 -13.80 2.26 -14.39
C LEU A 109 -13.64 2.56 -12.90
N TYR A 110 -14.72 2.40 -12.13
CA TYR A 110 -14.69 2.55 -10.68
C TYR A 110 -13.77 1.53 -10.00
N LEU A 111 -13.83 0.26 -10.42
CA LEU A 111 -12.96 -0.80 -9.90
C LEU A 111 -11.50 -0.51 -10.23
N MET A 112 -11.16 -0.18 -11.48
CA MET A 112 -9.80 0.16 -11.88
C MET A 112 -9.23 1.29 -11.01
N ASN A 113 -9.97 2.38 -10.82
CA ASN A 113 -9.57 3.52 -9.99
C ASN A 113 -9.45 3.19 -8.49
N ARG A 114 -10.13 2.15 -8.01
CA ARG A 114 -10.09 1.72 -6.61
C ARG A 114 -8.99 0.69 -6.34
N LEU A 115 -8.66 -0.12 -7.35
CA LEU A 115 -7.72 -1.24 -7.23
C LEU A 115 -6.29 -0.84 -7.60
N MET A 116 -6.12 0.14 -8.50
CA MET A 116 -4.82 0.67 -8.91
C MET A 116 -4.51 1.99 -8.20
N ASP A 117 -3.23 2.31 -8.04
CA ASP A 117 -2.82 3.56 -7.39
C ASP A 117 -2.88 4.76 -8.34
N GLN A 118 -2.63 4.51 -9.63
CA GLN A 118 -2.85 5.50 -10.69
C GLN A 118 -3.45 4.81 -11.91
N VAL A 119 -4.41 5.49 -12.53
CA VAL A 119 -5.02 5.09 -13.80
C VAL A 119 -5.04 6.34 -14.68
N ARG A 120 -4.48 6.23 -15.88
CA ARG A 120 -4.39 7.33 -16.84
C ARG A 120 -4.82 6.85 -18.20
N PHE A 121 -5.70 7.62 -18.81
CA PHE A 121 -6.12 7.43 -20.19
C PHE A 121 -5.47 8.53 -21.03
N ASP A 122 -4.74 8.13 -22.06
CA ASP A 122 -4.24 9.00 -23.11
C ASP A 122 -4.79 8.52 -24.45
N PHE A 123 -4.92 9.44 -25.39
CA PHE A 123 -5.35 9.12 -26.75
C PHE A 123 -4.55 9.96 -27.73
N ASP A 124 -4.13 9.32 -28.82
CA ASP A 124 -3.52 9.99 -29.97
C ASP A 124 -4.14 9.46 -31.27
N ASP A 125 -4.44 10.37 -32.20
CA ASP A 125 -5.00 10.05 -33.53
C ASP A 125 -4.11 9.09 -34.31
N THR A 126 -2.80 9.12 -34.05
CA THR A 126 -1.82 8.30 -34.77
C THR A 126 -1.59 6.96 -34.10
N ASN A 127 -1.67 6.90 -32.77
CA ASN A 127 -1.22 5.76 -31.98
C ASN A 127 -2.34 5.06 -31.18
N GLY A 128 -3.60 5.49 -31.30
CA GLY A 128 -4.75 4.88 -30.66
C GLY A 128 -4.97 5.29 -29.20
N ASN A 129 -5.82 4.53 -28.51
CA ASN A 129 -6.08 4.65 -27.08
C ASN A 129 -4.92 4.02 -26.29
N LEU A 130 -4.48 4.66 -25.21
CA LEU A 130 -3.49 4.12 -24.29
C LEU A 130 -4.00 4.26 -22.85
N LEU A 131 -4.25 3.13 -22.21
CA LEU A 131 -4.47 3.05 -20.78
C LEU A 131 -3.14 2.74 -20.10
N THR A 132 -2.76 3.54 -19.10
CA THR A 132 -1.63 3.28 -18.21
C THR A 132 -2.15 3.09 -16.80
N MET A 133 -1.80 1.97 -16.17
CA MET A 133 -2.10 1.67 -14.78
C MET A 133 -0.81 1.47 -13.98
N VAL A 134 -0.76 2.02 -12.78
CA VAL A 134 0.39 1.94 -11.88
C VAL A 134 -0.03 1.31 -10.56
N LYS A 135 0.76 0.35 -10.10
CA LYS A 135 0.70 -0.21 -8.76
C LYS A 135 2.04 -0.03 -8.06
N TYR A 136 2.03 0.51 -6.85
CA TYR A 136 3.24 0.60 -6.03
C TYR A 136 3.58 -0.78 -5.48
N ILE A 137 4.83 -1.18 -5.68
CA ILE A 137 5.39 -2.40 -5.13
C ILE A 137 5.84 -2.05 -3.71
N ILE A 138 5.07 -2.50 -2.73
CA ILE A 138 5.51 -2.46 -1.34
C ILE A 138 6.62 -3.52 -1.23
N GLN A 139 7.87 -3.10 -1.32
CA GLN A 139 8.99 -4.03 -1.19
C GLN A 139 8.93 -4.67 0.20
N PRO A 140 9.02 -6.01 0.30
CA PRO A 140 9.33 -6.64 1.57
C PRO A 140 10.67 -6.06 2.03
N ARG A 141 10.63 -5.44 3.22
CA ARG A 141 11.75 -4.66 3.76
C ARG A 141 13.04 -5.45 3.79
N VAL A 142 14.15 -4.71 3.74
CA VAL A 142 15.35 -5.10 4.46
C VAL A 142 14.91 -5.55 5.85
N SER A 143 15.16 -6.81 6.22
CA SER A 143 14.92 -7.31 7.57
C SER A 143 15.78 -6.49 8.52
N VAL A 144 15.23 -5.41 9.05
CA VAL A 144 15.90 -4.57 10.04
C VAL A 144 15.93 -5.33 11.36
N GLU A 145 17.08 -5.32 12.03
CA GLU A 145 17.17 -5.87 13.37
C GLU A 145 16.44 -4.93 14.33
N VAL A 146 15.22 -5.32 14.73
CA VAL A 146 14.40 -4.56 15.68
C VAL A 146 14.71 -5.04 17.09
N ARG A 147 15.07 -4.10 17.97
CA ARG A 147 15.21 -4.34 19.42
C ARG A 147 13.88 -4.09 20.11
N GLU A 148 13.29 -5.14 20.66
CA GLU A 148 11.96 -5.10 21.28
C GLU A 148 12.03 -5.05 22.81
N PHE A 149 11.18 -4.22 23.42
CA PHE A 149 11.10 -4.06 24.87
C PHE A 149 9.64 -4.11 25.34
N CYS A 150 9.32 -5.07 26.20
CA CYS A 150 8.02 -5.16 26.85
C CYS A 150 8.06 -4.45 28.20
N LEU A 151 7.42 -3.29 28.31
CA LEU A 151 7.32 -2.57 29.57
C LEU A 151 6.12 -3.06 30.37
N SER A 152 6.23 -3.03 31.69
CA SER A 152 5.14 -3.46 32.56
C SER A 152 5.05 -2.61 33.83
N GLY A 153 3.86 -2.63 34.44
CA GLY A 153 3.61 -1.95 35.71
C GLY A 153 3.48 -0.44 35.57
N ARG A 154 3.80 0.28 36.65
CA ARG A 154 3.66 1.73 36.73
C ARG A 154 4.99 2.40 36.38
N LEU A 155 4.98 3.24 35.35
CA LEU A 155 6.14 4.05 34.94
C LEU A 155 6.09 5.43 35.61
N ASP A 156 6.18 5.44 36.94
CA ASP A 156 6.44 6.66 37.73
C ASP A 156 7.92 7.07 37.65
N ALA A 157 8.37 8.04 38.44
CA ALA A 157 9.75 8.52 38.37
C ALA A 157 10.81 7.43 38.59
N VAL A 158 10.53 6.46 39.48
CA VAL A 158 11.47 5.37 39.79
C VAL A 158 11.28 4.21 38.80
N GLY A 159 10.04 3.82 38.56
CA GLY A 159 9.70 2.72 37.65
C GLY A 159 10.11 3.02 36.21
N ALA A 160 10.02 4.27 35.76
CA ALA A 160 10.45 4.67 34.42
C ALA A 160 11.95 4.55 34.22
N ALA A 161 12.75 4.89 35.23
CA ALA A 161 14.21 4.85 35.12
C ALA A 161 14.72 3.41 34.93
N SER A 162 14.22 2.46 35.74
CA SER A 162 14.62 1.06 35.62
C SER A 162 14.05 0.40 34.35
N ALA A 163 12.80 0.69 33.99
CA ALA A 163 12.15 0.09 32.84
C ALA A 163 12.72 0.57 31.49
N LEU A 164 13.14 1.84 31.40
CA LEU A 164 13.66 2.44 30.16
C LEU A 164 15.20 2.40 30.07
N ALA A 165 15.93 2.10 31.15
CA ALA A 165 17.39 1.97 31.08
C ALA A 165 17.87 0.96 30.02
N PRO A 166 17.27 -0.24 29.86
CA PRO A 166 17.65 -1.17 28.78
C PRO A 166 17.39 -0.62 27.37
N VAL A 167 16.37 0.23 27.21
CA VAL A 167 16.05 0.89 25.94
C VAL A 167 17.18 1.84 25.57
N HIS A 168 17.53 2.74 26.49
CA HIS A 168 18.63 3.69 26.29
C HIS A 168 19.97 2.99 26.06
N GLN A 169 20.23 1.89 26.78
CA GLN A 169 21.45 1.12 26.58
C GLN A 169 21.51 0.50 25.17
N ALA A 170 20.43 -0.10 24.68
CA ALA A 170 20.43 -0.66 23.33
C ALA A 170 20.63 0.40 22.24
N ILE A 171 20.07 1.60 22.42
CA ILE A 171 20.31 2.74 21.52
C ILE A 171 21.78 3.16 21.56
N ALA A 172 22.37 3.25 22.76
CA ALA A 172 23.78 3.54 22.93
C ALA A 172 24.69 2.49 22.27
N ASP A 173 24.29 1.21 22.33
CA ASP A 173 24.97 0.07 21.71
C ASP A 173 24.78 -0.01 20.18
N GLY A 174 23.99 0.90 19.59
CA GLY A 174 23.85 1.05 18.14
C GLY A 174 22.53 0.54 17.55
N ALA A 175 21.54 0.19 18.36
CA ALA A 175 20.21 -0.16 17.86
C ALA A 175 19.59 1.02 17.09
N ALA A 176 19.24 0.79 15.82
CA ALA A 176 18.59 1.80 14.97
C ALA A 176 17.05 1.66 14.97
N TYR A 177 16.51 0.48 15.26
CA TYR A 177 15.06 0.24 15.23
C TYR A 177 14.62 -0.33 16.57
N VAL A 178 13.77 0.40 17.28
CA VAL A 178 13.34 0.06 18.64
C VAL A 178 11.81 0.02 18.72
N LEU A 179 11.28 -1.12 19.18
CA LEU A 179 9.86 -1.30 19.49
C LEU A 179 9.66 -1.37 21.00
N ILE A 180 8.70 -0.60 21.50
CA ILE A 180 8.29 -0.67 22.91
C ILE A 180 6.82 -1.08 23.02
N ASP A 181 6.57 -2.22 23.66
CA ASP A 181 5.23 -2.74 23.96
C ASP A 181 4.74 -2.22 25.33
N PHE A 182 3.61 -1.53 25.31
CA PHE A 182 2.95 -0.94 26.49
C PHE A 182 1.79 -1.78 27.04
N GLY A 183 1.56 -2.99 26.52
CA GLY A 183 0.41 -3.83 26.86
C GLY A 183 0.27 -4.12 28.35
N ASN A 184 1.37 -4.10 29.09
CA ASN A 184 1.39 -4.33 30.54
C ASN A 184 1.63 -3.05 31.37
N VAL A 185 1.69 -1.87 30.75
CA VAL A 185 1.90 -0.59 31.44
C VAL A 185 0.56 -0.05 31.96
N THR A 186 0.48 0.21 33.26
CA THR A 186 -0.76 0.65 33.93
C THR A 186 -0.79 2.14 34.26
N PHE A 187 0.35 2.81 34.20
CA PHE A 187 0.48 4.23 34.52
C PHE A 187 1.74 4.82 33.87
N LEU A 188 1.67 6.09 33.46
CA LEU A 188 2.77 6.82 32.84
C LEU A 188 2.92 8.21 33.45
N SER A 189 4.14 8.57 33.87
CA SER A 189 4.46 9.89 34.41
C SER A 189 5.12 10.82 33.38
N SER A 190 5.24 12.10 33.71
CA SER A 190 5.99 13.08 32.90
C SER A 190 7.47 12.71 32.74
N THR A 191 8.07 12.08 33.75
CA THR A 191 9.44 11.55 33.68
C THR A 191 9.57 10.44 32.66
N ALA A 192 8.59 9.52 32.59
CA ALA A 192 8.56 8.46 31.58
C ALA A 192 8.42 9.04 30.17
N LEU A 193 7.49 9.98 29.97
CA LEU A 193 7.31 10.68 28.69
C LEU A 193 8.57 11.40 28.22
N ARG A 194 9.26 12.10 29.13
CA ARG A 194 10.53 12.77 28.82
C ARG A 194 11.63 11.78 28.43
N SER A 195 11.69 10.64 29.10
CA SER A 195 12.65 9.57 28.78
C SER A 195 12.38 8.96 27.40
N LEU A 196 11.11 8.75 27.02
CA LEU A 196 10.73 8.31 25.68
C LEU A 196 11.07 9.34 24.61
N LEU A 197 10.88 10.64 24.89
CA LEU A 197 11.29 11.71 23.97
C LEU A 197 12.79 11.72 23.74
N LEU A 198 13.58 11.51 24.79
CA LEU A 198 15.04 11.42 24.67
C LEU A 198 15.45 10.22 23.81
N ALA A 199 14.88 9.04 24.07
CA ALA A 199 15.13 7.84 23.27
C ALA A 199 14.78 8.06 21.79
N ARG A 200 13.63 8.69 21.50
CA ARG A 200 13.25 9.05 20.12
C ARG A 200 14.27 9.99 19.49
N LYS A 201 14.68 11.04 20.21
CA LYS A 201 15.64 12.02 19.72
C LYS A 201 16.97 11.35 19.34
N ASP A 202 17.50 10.51 20.23
CA ASP A 202 18.78 9.84 20.02
C ASP A 202 18.75 8.88 18.82
N LEU A 203 17.60 8.25 18.57
CA LEU A 203 17.37 7.43 17.37
C LEU A 203 17.29 8.28 16.10
N LEU A 204 16.54 9.40 16.12
CA LEU A 204 16.40 10.30 14.96
C LEU A 204 17.74 10.88 14.50
N GLU A 205 18.63 11.22 15.43
CA GLU A 205 19.99 11.70 15.10
C GLU A 205 20.84 10.68 14.32
N ARG A 206 20.40 9.42 14.24
CA ARG A 206 21.09 8.31 13.59
C ARG A 206 20.26 7.66 12.46
N ASN A 207 19.22 8.34 11.97
CA ASN A 207 18.24 7.78 11.02
C ASN A 207 17.55 6.50 11.54
N GLY A 208 17.40 6.39 12.86
CA GLY A 208 16.68 5.30 13.52
C GLY A 208 15.22 5.65 13.80
N GLU A 209 14.45 4.63 14.20
CA GLU A 209 13.02 4.73 14.49
C GLU A 209 12.66 4.15 15.86
N LEU A 210 11.77 4.86 16.57
CA LEU A 210 11.11 4.39 17.77
C LEU A 210 9.62 4.24 17.50
N ARG A 211 9.09 3.03 17.69
CA ARG A 211 7.65 2.75 17.59
C ARG A 211 7.11 2.19 18.89
N LEU A 212 5.85 2.49 19.17
CA LEU A 212 5.15 2.01 20.36
C LEU A 212 3.97 1.15 19.92
N CYS A 213 3.62 0.12 20.69
CA CYS A 213 2.41 -0.67 20.44
C CYS A 213 1.64 -0.97 21.73
N ASN A 214 0.39 -1.43 21.57
CA ASN A 214 -0.44 -1.96 22.66
C ASN A 214 -0.68 -0.95 23.81
N LEU A 215 -0.78 0.35 23.54
CA LEU A 215 -1.12 1.32 24.58
C LEU A 215 -2.51 1.03 25.15
N ARG A 216 -2.55 0.72 26.45
CA ARG A 216 -3.81 0.59 27.19
C ARG A 216 -4.59 1.91 27.20
N PRO A 217 -5.94 1.89 27.33
CA PRO A 217 -6.76 3.10 27.25
C PRO A 217 -6.29 4.25 28.15
N GLN A 218 -5.94 3.99 29.42
CA GLN A 218 -5.48 5.03 30.34
C GLN A 218 -4.13 5.66 29.90
N VAL A 219 -3.24 4.86 29.31
CA VAL A 219 -1.94 5.35 28.82
C VAL A 219 -2.14 6.11 27.51
N ARG A 220 -3.01 5.61 26.62
CA ARG A 220 -3.38 6.27 25.38
C ARG A 220 -3.96 7.66 25.62
N GLU A 221 -4.85 7.82 26.59
CA GLU A 221 -5.42 9.11 26.98
C GLU A 221 -4.33 10.12 27.39
N VAL A 222 -3.31 9.68 28.14
CA VAL A 222 -2.16 10.53 28.49
C VAL A 222 -1.40 10.97 27.23
N PHE A 223 -1.18 10.07 26.26
CA PHE A 223 -0.54 10.41 25.00
C PHE A 223 -1.37 11.40 24.17
N GLU A 224 -2.69 11.25 24.14
CA GLU A 224 -3.60 12.13 23.42
C GLU A 224 -3.64 13.53 24.04
N LEU A 225 -3.84 13.62 25.36
CA LEU A 225 -3.89 14.89 26.09
C LEU A 225 -2.59 15.70 25.99
N THR A 226 -1.45 15.00 25.86
CA THR A 226 -0.13 15.63 25.74
C THR A 226 0.27 15.90 24.28
N GLY A 227 -0.51 15.45 23.29
CA GLY A 227 -0.18 15.56 21.86
C GLY A 227 0.90 14.58 21.38
N PHE A 228 1.30 13.61 22.21
CA PHE A 228 2.36 12.65 21.88
C PHE A 228 1.95 11.65 20.81
N THR A 229 0.67 11.53 20.49
CA THR A 229 0.20 10.76 19.32
C THR A 229 0.70 11.32 18.00
N GLN A 230 1.07 12.60 17.92
CA GLN A 230 1.70 13.22 16.74
C GLN A 230 3.23 13.05 16.74
N VAL A 231 3.79 12.69 17.90
CA VAL A 231 5.23 12.58 18.13
C VAL A 231 5.67 11.12 17.93
N PHE A 232 4.89 10.15 18.40
CA PHE A 232 5.27 8.74 18.32
C PHE A 232 4.43 8.01 17.28
N ALA A 233 5.07 7.13 16.51
CA ALA A 233 4.36 6.13 15.72
C ALA A 233 3.80 5.07 16.68
N ILE A 234 2.48 5.06 16.84
CA ILE A 234 1.75 4.21 17.79
C ILE A 234 0.87 3.24 17.01
N HIS A 235 1.08 1.95 17.24
CA HIS A 235 0.37 0.86 16.57
C HIS A 235 -0.55 0.11 17.51
N SER A 236 -1.55 -0.58 16.95
CA SER A 236 -2.52 -1.35 17.72
C SER A 236 -1.95 -2.68 18.22
N SER A 237 -0.95 -3.23 17.53
CA SER A 237 -0.33 -4.51 17.86
C SER A 237 1.18 -4.55 17.59
N ARG A 238 1.86 -5.55 18.18
CA ARG A 238 3.28 -5.85 17.90
C ARG A 238 3.51 -6.16 16.43
N ALA A 239 2.67 -7.00 15.81
CA ALA A 239 2.83 -7.40 14.42
C ALA A 239 2.73 -6.20 13.47
N GLU A 240 1.75 -5.32 13.70
CA GLU A 240 1.58 -4.08 12.94
C GLU A 240 2.80 -3.16 13.09
N ALA A 241 3.31 -2.98 14.32
CA ALA A 241 4.49 -2.13 14.55
C ALA A 241 5.75 -2.68 13.85
N LEU A 242 5.97 -4.01 13.93
CA LEU A 242 7.08 -4.69 13.26
C LEU A 242 6.98 -4.61 11.74
N ALA A 243 5.77 -4.68 11.18
CA ALA A 243 5.51 -4.48 9.76
C ALA A 243 5.66 -3.02 9.30
N ALA A 244 5.83 -2.09 10.26
CA ALA A 244 5.87 -0.66 9.98
C ALA A 244 7.25 0.03 10.15
N PHE A 245 8.29 -0.55 10.78
CA PHE A 245 9.75 -0.14 10.71
C PHE A 245 10.57 -0.18 9.39
N GLY A 246 11.09 0.93 8.88
CA GLY A 246 11.81 0.94 7.60
C GLY A 246 10.89 0.99 6.38
N GLN A 247 9.66 1.50 6.58
CA GLN A 247 8.90 2.07 5.47
C GLN A 247 9.29 3.53 5.44
N GLU A 248 9.92 3.96 4.35
CA GLU A 248 10.05 5.38 4.08
C GLU A 248 8.63 5.93 3.88
N HIS A 249 8.25 6.91 4.70
CA HIS A 249 7.15 7.79 4.34
C HIS A 249 7.64 8.65 3.17
N VAL A 250 7.38 8.21 1.94
CA VAL A 250 7.49 9.03 0.73
C VAL A 250 6.49 10.17 0.80
#